data_AF-A0A7Y8JRD9-F1
#
_entry.id   AF-A0A7Y8JRD9-F1
#
_cell.length_a   1.000
_cell.length_b   1.000
_cell.length_c   1.000
_cell.angle_alpha   90.00
_cell.angle_beta   90.00
_cell.angle_gamma   90.00
#
_symmetry.space_group_name_H-M   'P 1'
#
loop_
_entity.id
_entity.type
_entity.pdbx_description
1 polymer ?
#
loop_
_entity_poly.entity_id
_entity_poly.type
_entity_poly.pdbx_seq_one_letter_code
_entity_poly.pdbx_strand_id
1 'polypeptide(L)'
;MGALKSFTTAYHEPQNPTTSRLRVITDQVVRLVPGSTCINWDLPGAGSVNSRSLAPLNDKTFNDKRLGIPGGEGVKNSAEVYVQPNTPLTVVYSGADGRHQCLYSTYFEPEAGADYEAASEYCTIAIYKVVKNGATGEVSRGLVKSAPAKVCPSVSPI
;
A
#
# COMPACT_ATOMS: atom_id res chain seq x y z
N MET A 1 6.31 -16.75 13.58
CA MET A 1 5.59 -17.24 12.38
C MET A 1 4.89 -16.12 11.60
N GLY A 2 4.22 -15.13 12.23
CA GLY A 2 3.49 -14.07 11.53
C GLY A 2 4.32 -13.18 10.57
N ALA A 3 5.58 -12.87 10.92
CA ALA A 3 6.44 -12.08 10.04
C ALA A 3 6.75 -12.76 8.69
N LEU A 4 6.98 -14.09 8.68
CA LEU A 4 7.26 -14.83 7.44
C LEU A 4 6.02 -14.89 6.52
N LYS A 5 4.84 -15.14 7.10
CA LYS A 5 3.55 -15.10 6.40
C LYS A 5 3.33 -13.75 5.71
N SER A 6 3.70 -12.65 6.36
CA SER A 6 3.51 -11.30 5.81
C SER A 6 4.32 -11.00 4.54
N PHE A 7 5.39 -11.75 4.25
CA PHE A 7 6.16 -11.58 3.01
C PHE A 7 5.63 -12.49 1.88
N THR A 8 5.16 -13.68 2.23
CA THR A 8 4.74 -14.73 1.28
C THR A 8 3.26 -14.69 0.91
N THR A 9 2.47 -13.80 1.52
CA THR A 9 1.02 -13.74 1.31
C THR A 9 0.63 -12.43 0.64
N ALA A 10 0.00 -12.54 -0.53
CA ALA A 10 -0.65 -11.42 -1.21
C ALA A 10 -1.69 -10.74 -0.31
N TYR A 11 -1.79 -9.43 -0.45
CA TYR A 11 -2.91 -8.65 0.02
C TYR A 11 -4.22 -9.22 -0.54
N HIS A 12 -5.28 -9.25 0.28
CA HIS A 12 -6.61 -9.63 -0.20
C HIS A 12 -7.40 -8.36 -0.46
N GLU A 13 -7.68 -8.09 -1.73
CA GLU A 13 -8.60 -7.02 -2.12
C GLU A 13 -9.98 -7.25 -1.47
N PRO A 14 -10.73 -6.18 -1.15
CA PRO A 14 -12.08 -6.31 -0.63
C PRO A 14 -12.96 -7.13 -1.59
N GLN A 15 -13.79 -8.03 -1.06
CA GLN A 15 -14.61 -8.98 -1.84
C GLN A 15 -15.53 -8.28 -2.86
N ASN A 16 -16.01 -7.09 -2.51
CA ASN A 16 -16.73 -6.22 -3.42
C ASN A 16 -15.75 -5.14 -3.88
N PRO A 17 -15.16 -5.24 -5.08
CA PRO A 17 -14.22 -4.25 -5.57
C PRO A 17 -14.90 -2.89 -5.54
N THR A 18 -14.37 -2.04 -4.68
CA THR A 18 -14.89 -0.69 -4.48
C THR A 18 -14.37 0.18 -5.63
N THR A 19 -14.92 1.37 -5.78
CA THR A 19 -14.35 2.35 -6.70
C THR A 19 -13.07 2.99 -6.16
N SER A 20 -12.67 2.73 -4.90
CA SER A 20 -11.42 3.25 -4.35
C SER A 20 -10.25 2.35 -4.70
N ARG A 21 -9.21 2.94 -5.29
CA ARG A 21 -8.07 2.23 -5.83
C ARG A 21 -6.78 2.85 -5.30
N LEU A 22 -5.78 2.01 -5.09
CA LEU A 22 -4.44 2.42 -4.68
C LEU A 22 -3.42 1.91 -5.69
N ARG A 23 -2.66 2.83 -6.28
CA ARG A 23 -1.41 2.52 -6.96
C ARG A 23 -0.29 2.51 -5.94
N VAL A 24 0.50 1.45 -5.93
CA VAL A 24 1.72 1.36 -5.15
C VAL A 24 2.91 1.40 -6.09
N ILE A 25 3.77 2.42 -5.98
CA ILE A 25 5.02 2.57 -6.73
C ILE A 25 6.17 2.36 -5.77
N THR A 26 6.96 1.31 -5.99
CA THR A 26 8.09 1.02 -5.09
C THR A 26 9.21 0.26 -5.76
N ASP A 27 10.43 0.48 -5.28
CA ASP A 27 11.64 -0.26 -5.62
C ASP A 27 11.85 -1.48 -4.69
N GLN A 28 11.15 -1.53 -3.55
CA GLN A 28 11.26 -2.59 -2.55
C GLN A 28 9.91 -3.28 -2.33
N VAL A 29 9.52 -3.52 -1.07
CA VAL A 29 8.30 -4.22 -0.71
C VAL A 29 7.34 -3.26 -0.04
N VAL A 30 6.10 -3.24 -0.52
CA VAL A 30 5.00 -2.56 0.14
C VAL A 30 3.89 -3.56 0.46
N ARG A 31 3.43 -3.50 1.70
CA ARG A 31 2.36 -4.32 2.27
C ARG A 31 1.25 -3.44 2.81
N LEU A 32 0.05 -3.99 2.84
CA LEU A 32 -1.13 -3.34 3.38
C LEU A 32 -1.68 -4.14 4.55
N VAL A 33 -2.25 -3.43 5.53
CA VAL A 33 -3.05 -4.00 6.62
C VAL A 33 -4.41 -3.27 6.61
N PRO A 34 -5.45 -3.88 6.02
CA PRO A 34 -6.77 -3.26 5.95
C PRO A 34 -7.45 -3.25 7.33
N GLY A 35 -8.29 -2.25 7.60
CA GLY A 35 -9.05 -2.16 8.84
C GLY A 35 -8.24 -1.75 10.08
N SER A 36 -7.04 -1.21 9.90
CA SER A 36 -6.12 -0.96 11.01
C SER A 36 -5.34 0.34 10.88
N THR A 37 -5.07 0.96 12.03
CA THR A 37 -4.15 2.11 12.20
C THR A 37 -2.76 1.68 12.70
N CYS A 38 -2.55 0.37 12.88
CA CYS A 38 -1.31 -0.23 13.36
C CYS A 38 -0.97 -1.50 12.56
N ILE A 39 0.29 -1.94 12.65
CA ILE A 39 0.77 -3.14 11.98
C ILE A 39 0.33 -4.39 12.77
N ASN A 40 -0.57 -5.17 12.18
CA ASN A 40 -0.92 -6.52 12.63
C ASN A 40 -1.08 -7.43 11.39
N TRP A 41 -0.12 -8.35 11.22
CA TRP A 41 -0.09 -9.27 10.07
C TRP A 41 -1.08 -10.42 10.16
N ASP A 42 -1.72 -10.62 11.32
CA ASP A 42 -2.73 -11.65 11.53
C ASP A 42 -4.13 -11.19 11.13
N LEU A 43 -4.31 -9.89 10.83
CA LEU A 43 -5.59 -9.36 10.36
C LEU A 43 -5.97 -9.92 8.99
N PRO A 44 -7.26 -10.27 8.77
CA PRO A 44 -7.74 -10.73 7.48
C PRO A 44 -7.38 -9.75 6.35
N GLY A 45 -6.80 -10.29 5.28
CA GLY A 45 -6.44 -9.55 4.08
C GLY A 45 -5.13 -8.75 4.16
N ALA A 46 -4.42 -8.76 5.29
CA ALA A 46 -3.08 -8.20 5.36
C ALA A 46 -2.10 -8.97 4.46
N GLY A 47 -1.25 -8.27 3.70
CA GLY A 47 -0.32 -8.91 2.77
C GLY A 47 0.42 -7.96 1.83
N SER A 48 1.22 -8.52 0.92
CA SER A 48 2.00 -7.77 -0.07
C SER A 48 1.16 -7.28 -1.24
N VAL A 49 1.49 -6.07 -1.72
CA VAL A 49 0.86 -5.48 -2.92
C VAL A 49 1.87 -5.32 -4.05
N ASN A 50 3.05 -4.77 -3.76
CA ASN A 50 4.08 -4.62 -4.77
C ASN A 50 5.42 -4.99 -4.17
N SER A 51 6.18 -5.78 -4.90
CA SER A 51 7.51 -6.21 -4.50
C SER A 51 8.42 -6.24 -5.71
N ARG A 52 9.44 -5.38 -5.70
CA ARG A 52 10.48 -5.37 -6.75
C ARG A 52 11.83 -5.93 -6.31
N SER A 53 12.14 -5.93 -5.02
CA SER A 53 13.40 -6.48 -4.52
C SER A 53 13.41 -8.01 -4.37
N LEU A 54 14.64 -8.55 -4.28
CA LEU A 54 15.01 -9.97 -4.26
C LEU A 54 14.86 -10.61 -2.87
N ALA A 55 13.64 -10.74 -2.36
CA ALA A 55 13.36 -11.88 -1.48
C ALA A 55 12.60 -12.93 -2.32
N PRO A 56 13.16 -14.14 -2.53
CA PRO A 56 12.45 -15.26 -3.16
C PRO A 56 11.12 -15.62 -2.47
N LEU A 57 10.93 -15.08 -1.26
CA LEU A 57 9.77 -15.27 -0.41
C LEU A 57 8.66 -14.24 -0.64
N ASN A 58 8.86 -13.23 -1.48
CA ASN A 58 7.85 -12.19 -1.67
C ASN A 58 6.78 -12.59 -2.70
N ASP A 59 5.52 -12.41 -2.33
CA ASP A 59 4.39 -12.59 -3.24
C ASP A 59 4.29 -11.40 -4.22
N LYS A 60 4.22 -11.72 -5.52
CA LYS A 60 4.23 -10.79 -6.67
C LYS A 60 2.88 -10.71 -7.38
N THR A 61 1.80 -11.20 -6.76
CA THR A 61 0.47 -11.38 -7.38
C THR A 61 -0.04 -10.13 -8.11
N PHE A 62 0.17 -8.93 -7.56
CA PHE A 62 -0.32 -7.68 -8.16
C PHE A 62 0.74 -6.88 -8.92
N ASN A 63 1.98 -7.37 -9.01
CA ASN A 63 3.02 -6.65 -9.74
C ASN A 63 2.55 -6.35 -11.17
N ASP A 64 2.68 -5.10 -11.59
CA ASP A 64 2.26 -4.60 -12.90
C ASP A 64 0.73 -4.63 -13.17
N LYS A 65 -0.09 -5.05 -12.21
CA LYS A 65 -1.56 -4.95 -12.31
C LYS A 65 -1.99 -3.50 -12.48
N ARG A 66 -2.92 -3.25 -13.42
CA ARG A 66 -3.52 -1.95 -13.70
C ARG A 66 -5.03 -2.01 -13.56
N LEU A 67 -5.57 -1.07 -12.80
CA LEU A 67 -6.99 -0.80 -12.65
C LEU A 67 -7.40 0.49 -13.37
N GLY A 68 -6.44 1.26 -13.89
CA GLY A 68 -6.69 2.49 -14.65
C GLY A 68 -6.76 3.73 -13.77
N ILE A 69 -5.94 3.79 -12.72
CA ILE A 69 -5.73 5.05 -11.99
C ILE A 69 -5.10 6.06 -12.97
N PRO A 70 -5.54 7.32 -13.03
CA PRO A 70 -4.94 8.31 -13.92
C PRO A 70 -3.43 8.55 -13.67
N GLY A 71 -2.70 8.92 -14.72
CA GLY A 71 -1.29 9.33 -14.62
C GLY A 71 -0.32 8.19 -14.27
N GLY A 72 -0.71 6.95 -14.56
CA GLY A 72 0.11 5.74 -14.38
C GLY A 72 0.85 5.29 -15.63
N GLU A 73 0.57 5.94 -16.74
CA GLU A 73 1.14 5.71 -18.05
C GLU A 73 2.66 5.90 -17.96
N GLY A 74 3.41 4.85 -18.30
CA GLY A 74 4.88 4.86 -18.19
C GLY A 74 5.44 4.70 -16.77
N VAL A 75 4.61 4.67 -15.72
CA VAL A 75 5.05 4.40 -14.35
C VAL A 75 5.51 2.96 -14.25
N LYS A 76 6.81 2.74 -14.14
CA LYS A 76 7.39 1.41 -13.91
C LYS A 76 7.21 1.00 -12.46
N ASN A 77 7.38 -0.28 -12.18
CA ASN A 77 7.46 -0.77 -10.80
C ASN A 77 6.23 -0.45 -9.94
N SER A 78 5.04 -0.61 -10.52
CA SER A 78 3.78 -0.33 -9.85
C SER A 78 2.84 -1.52 -9.78
N ALA A 79 1.89 -1.45 -8.85
CA ALA A 79 0.74 -2.35 -8.74
C ALA A 79 -0.49 -1.52 -8.38
N GLU A 80 -1.63 -1.78 -9.01
CA GLU A 80 -2.91 -1.12 -8.70
C GLU A 80 -3.88 -2.13 -8.09
N VAL A 81 -4.38 -1.82 -6.89
CA VAL A 81 -5.30 -2.68 -6.11
C VAL A 81 -6.52 -1.90 -5.63
N TYR A 82 -7.62 -2.60 -5.42
CA TYR A 82 -8.80 -2.06 -4.73
C TYR A 82 -8.55 -1.95 -3.23
N VAL A 83 -9.08 -0.90 -2.60
CA VAL A 83 -8.99 -0.70 -1.15
C VAL A 83 -10.38 -0.40 -0.58
N GLN A 84 -10.59 -0.73 0.70
CA GLN A 84 -11.86 -0.45 1.37
C GLN A 84 -11.93 1.05 1.71
N PRO A 85 -12.96 1.78 1.27
CA PRO A 85 -13.14 3.18 1.64
C PRO A 85 -13.70 3.32 3.06
N ASN A 86 -13.50 4.49 3.65
CA ASN A 86 -13.98 4.89 4.97
C ASN A 86 -13.56 3.91 6.08
N THR A 87 -12.39 3.29 5.90
CA THR A 87 -11.82 2.32 6.82
C THR A 87 -10.31 2.53 6.84
N PRO A 88 -9.67 2.56 8.03
CA PRO A 88 -8.23 2.76 8.11
C PRO A 88 -7.44 1.73 7.30
N LEU A 89 -6.44 2.21 6.58
CA LEU A 89 -5.51 1.40 5.81
C LEU A 89 -4.10 1.72 6.26
N THR A 90 -3.43 0.75 6.88
CA THR A 90 -2.01 0.87 7.20
C THR A 90 -1.18 0.42 6.00
N VAL A 91 -0.25 1.26 5.59
CA VAL A 91 0.70 1.04 4.50
C VAL A 91 2.09 0.85 5.11
N VAL A 92 2.77 -0.24 4.75
CA VAL A 92 4.08 -0.60 5.30
C VAL A 92 5.07 -0.77 4.16
N TYR A 93 6.07 0.10 4.11
CA TYR A 93 7.25 -0.04 3.28
C TYR A 93 8.32 -0.83 4.02
N SER A 94 8.96 -1.76 3.31
CA SER A 94 10.14 -2.46 3.82
C SER A 94 11.16 -2.63 2.71
N GLY A 95 12.39 -2.24 3.01
CA GLY A 95 13.44 -2.12 2.01
C GLY A 95 14.82 -1.98 2.61
N ALA A 96 15.80 -1.68 1.77
CA ALA A 96 17.13 -1.35 2.23
C ALA A 96 17.74 -0.21 1.39
N ASP A 97 18.49 0.68 2.02
CA ASP A 97 19.22 1.78 1.35
C ASP A 97 20.69 1.43 1.03
N GLY A 98 20.97 0.13 0.88
CA GLY A 98 22.31 -0.42 0.70
C GLY A 98 23.02 -0.74 2.03
N ARG A 99 22.94 0.13 3.05
CA ARG A 99 23.60 -0.12 4.36
C ARG A 99 22.63 -0.38 5.51
N HIS A 100 21.38 0.07 5.41
CA HIS A 100 20.38 -0.06 6.46
C HIS A 100 19.14 -0.77 5.95
N GLN A 101 18.53 -1.56 6.84
CA GLN A 101 17.19 -2.07 6.65
C GLN A 101 16.21 -0.98 7.06
N CYS A 102 15.22 -0.73 6.20
CA CYS A 102 14.23 0.30 6.38
C CYS A 102 12.86 -0.32 6.60
N LEU A 103 12.19 0.16 7.63
CA LEU A 103 10.79 -0.12 7.89
C LEU A 103 10.11 1.22 8.14
N TYR A 104 9.18 1.57 7.25
CA TYR A 104 8.38 2.78 7.39
C TYR A 104 6.91 2.41 7.27
N SER A 105 6.10 2.98 8.14
CA SER A 105 4.68 2.64 8.22
C SER A 105 3.85 3.86 8.57
N THR A 106 2.78 4.04 7.81
CA THR A 106 1.81 5.11 7.99
C THR A 106 0.42 4.55 7.77
N TYR A 107 -0.61 5.23 8.24
CA TYR A 107 -1.99 4.90 7.93
C TYR A 107 -2.77 6.14 7.50
N PHE A 108 -3.79 5.89 6.68
CA PHE A 108 -4.76 6.89 6.25
C PHE A 108 -6.11 6.21 6.04
N GLU A 109 -7.15 7.00 5.80
CA GLU A 109 -8.49 6.51 5.49
C GLU A 109 -8.83 6.86 4.03
N PRO A 110 -8.96 5.86 3.13
CA PRO A 110 -9.34 6.11 1.74
C PRO A 110 -10.79 6.59 1.63
N GLU A 111 -11.06 7.55 0.76
CA GLU A 111 -12.42 8.00 0.44
C GLU A 111 -13.07 7.09 -0.61
N ALA A 112 -14.39 6.97 -0.56
CA ALA A 112 -15.16 6.24 -1.57
C ALA A 112 -14.94 6.83 -2.98
N GLY A 113 -14.57 5.98 -3.93
CA GLY A 113 -14.34 6.37 -5.32
C GLY A 113 -13.09 7.18 -5.60
N ALA A 114 -12.23 7.37 -4.61
CA ALA A 114 -10.98 8.09 -4.79
C ALA A 114 -9.84 7.16 -5.23
N ASP A 115 -8.99 7.70 -6.10
CA ASP A 115 -7.73 7.10 -6.50
C ASP A 115 -6.59 7.64 -5.66
N TYR A 116 -5.70 6.74 -5.26
CA TYR A 116 -4.51 7.06 -4.46
C TYR A 116 -3.24 6.51 -5.11
N GLU A 117 -2.12 7.14 -4.81
CA GLU A 117 -0.78 6.71 -5.18
C GLU A 117 0.11 6.72 -3.94
N ALA A 118 0.56 5.54 -3.52
CA ALA A 118 1.59 5.37 -2.50
C ALA A 118 2.94 5.20 -3.19
N ALA A 119 3.82 6.17 -3.06
CA ALA A 119 5.13 6.19 -3.70
C ALA A 119 6.23 6.12 -2.64
N SER A 120 7.12 5.13 -2.76
CA SER A 120 8.27 5.03 -1.85
C SER A 120 9.45 5.84 -2.35
N GLU A 121 10.08 6.59 -1.45
CA GLU A 121 11.30 7.35 -1.71
C GLU A 121 12.16 7.35 -0.43
N TYR A 122 13.47 7.12 -0.55
CA TYR A 122 14.45 7.17 0.56
C TYR A 122 13.94 6.60 1.90
N CYS A 123 13.57 5.31 1.93
CA CYS A 123 13.09 4.64 3.14
C CYS A 123 11.80 5.18 3.76
N THR A 124 11.01 5.91 2.98
CA THR A 124 9.69 6.42 3.36
C THR A 124 8.64 6.03 2.32
N ILE A 125 7.37 6.23 2.66
CA ILE A 125 6.27 6.17 1.69
C ILE A 125 5.34 7.37 1.87
N ALA A 126 5.11 8.09 0.78
CA ALA A 126 4.16 9.19 0.73
C ALA A 126 2.89 8.73 0.03
N ILE A 127 1.74 9.26 0.46
CA ILE A 127 0.43 8.92 -0.08
C ILE A 127 -0.16 10.17 -0.72
N TYR A 128 -0.53 10.06 -1.98
CA TYR A 128 -1.12 11.13 -2.77
C TYR A 128 -2.52 10.73 -3.21
N LYS A 129 -3.47 11.67 -3.18
CA LYS A 129 -4.76 11.53 -3.85
C LYS A 129 -4.56 11.97 -5.30
N VAL A 130 -4.97 11.11 -6.23
CA VAL A 130 -4.86 11.33 -7.66
C VAL A 130 -6.20 11.86 -8.17
N VAL A 131 -6.17 13.00 -8.85
CA VAL A 131 -7.37 13.59 -9.47
C VAL A 131 -7.08 13.86 -10.92
N LYS A 132 -7.94 13.35 -11.81
CA LYS A 132 -7.94 13.72 -13.22
C LYS A 132 -8.99 14.78 -13.48
N ASN A 133 -8.58 15.92 -13.99
CA ASN A 133 -9.49 16.96 -14.45
C ASN A 133 -10.27 16.44 -15.68
N GLY A 134 -11.59 16.39 -15.58
CA GLY A 134 -12.44 15.88 -16.66
C GLY A 134 -12.46 16.75 -17.92
N ALA A 135 -12.16 18.05 -17.81
CA ALA A 135 -12.17 18.99 -18.93
C ALA A 135 -10.81 19.07 -19.65
N THR A 136 -9.71 19.10 -18.90
CA THR A 136 -8.35 19.26 -19.46
C THR A 136 -7.62 17.92 -19.62
N GLY A 137 -8.08 16.87 -18.95
CA GLY A 137 -7.37 15.59 -18.87
C GLY A 137 -6.13 15.61 -17.96
N GLU A 138 -5.80 16.76 -17.38
CA GLU A 138 -4.64 16.95 -16.49
C GLU A 138 -4.78 16.11 -15.22
N VAL A 139 -3.66 15.52 -14.76
CA VAL A 139 -3.61 14.71 -13.55
C VAL A 139 -2.85 15.45 -12.46
N SER A 140 -3.50 15.71 -11.33
CA SER A 140 -2.89 16.30 -10.15
C SER A 140 -2.74 15.28 -9.02
N ARG A 141 -1.74 15.51 -8.17
CA ARG A 141 -1.42 14.69 -6.99
C ARG A 141 -1.40 15.58 -5.75
N GLY A 142 -2.37 15.39 -4.86
CA GLY A 142 -2.43 16.10 -3.58
C GLY A 142 -1.92 15.21 -2.45
N LEU A 143 -0.99 15.70 -1.62
CA LEU A 143 -0.51 14.93 -0.47
C LEU A 143 -1.66 14.64 0.50
N VAL A 144 -1.80 13.38 0.90
CA VAL A 144 -2.82 12.93 1.85
C VAL A 144 -2.26 13.02 3.26
N LYS A 145 -3.07 13.56 4.18
CA LYS A 145 -2.76 13.52 5.60
C LYS A 145 -2.74 12.06 6.06
N SER A 146 -1.58 11.61 6.52
CA SER A 146 -1.39 10.27 7.08
C SER A 146 -0.66 10.38 8.42
N ALA A 147 -0.78 9.36 9.26
CA ALA A 147 -0.18 9.33 10.58
C ALA A 147 0.71 8.08 10.73
N PRO A 148 1.83 8.18 11.48
CA PRO A 148 2.70 7.03 11.69
C PRO A 148 1.94 5.84 12.29
N ALA A 149 2.13 4.66 11.72
CA ALA A 149 1.58 3.41 12.25
C ALA A 149 2.67 2.66 13.00
N LYS A 150 2.39 2.22 14.23
CA LYS A 150 3.27 1.34 15.02
C LYS A 150 2.76 -0.10 14.96
N VAL A 151 3.53 -1.05 15.48
CA VAL A 151 3.01 -2.41 15.74
C VAL A 151 1.86 -2.32 16.73
N CYS A 152 0.76 -3.05 16.47
CA CYS A 152 -0.38 -3.08 17.38
C CYS A 152 0.06 -3.60 18.77
N PRO A 153 -0.51 -3.08 19.87
CA PRO A 153 -0.22 -3.60 21.19
C PRO A 153 -0.58 -5.08 21.26
N SER A 154 0.34 -5.89 21.80
CA SER A 154 0.06 -7.29 22.08
C SER A 154 -1.05 -7.38 23.13
N VAL A 155 -2.19 -7.95 22.74
CA VAL A 155 -3.22 -8.33 23.71
C VAL A 155 -2.62 -9.49 24.51
N SER A 156 -2.26 -9.23 25.78
CA SER A 156 -1.90 -10.33 26.68
C SER A 156 -3.14 -11.21 26.85
N PRO A 157 -3.03 -12.54 26.74
CA PRO A 157 -4.11 -13.41 27.17
C PRO A 157 -4.35 -13.18 28.66
N ILE A 158 -5.59 -12.87 29.03
CA ILE A 158 -6.07 -12.91 30.42
C ILE A 158 -6.27 -14.37 30.79
#